data_AF-A0A8J7LJM4-F1
#
_entry.id   AF-A0A8J7LJM4-F1
#
_cell.length_a   1.000
_cell.length_b   1.000
_cell.length_c   1.000
_cell.angle_alpha   90.00
_cell.angle_beta   90.00
_cell.angle_gamma   90.00
#
_symmetry.space_group_name_H-M   'P 1'
#
loop_
_entity.id
_entity.type
_entity.pdbx_description
1 polymer ?
#
loop_
_entity_poly.entity_id
_entity_poly.type
_entity_poly.pdbx_seq_one_letter_code
_entity_poly.pdbx_strand_id
1 'polypeptide(L)'
;MKCRHFCQAFIGLTGGFLLSSSIFTPSVLAGRYVLNQTPQTIERYFGRYITKQINGKRSIYTYNPKSFRRLFPQFPKSNFSITFINNQAKDISLNFNEDFEQYPGDRNYDRVEAAKFYNYIFGYQPSIWQELSTKFGGNETIYFYEYCLGDGVATSFGRYGYKQFTDAATLSYDARCEPPYNRDSS
;
A
#
# COMPACT_ATOMS: atom_id res chain seq x y z
N MET A 1 -66.61 10.28 -30.46
CA MET A 1 -66.33 9.84 -29.07
C MET A 1 -65.20 8.80 -29.10
N LYS A 2 -64.12 9.04 -28.33
CA LYS A 2 -63.19 8.11 -27.59
C LYS A 2 -62.63 6.87 -28.32
N CYS A 3 -61.38 6.39 -28.20
CA CYS A 3 -60.14 6.60 -27.41
C CYS A 3 -59.02 5.88 -28.22
N ARG A 4 -57.84 6.44 -28.54
CA ARG A 4 -56.58 6.60 -27.78
C ARG A 4 -55.89 5.34 -27.19
N HIS A 5 -54.64 5.15 -27.62
CA HIS A 5 -53.46 4.45 -27.05
C HIS A 5 -53.40 2.90 -27.04
N PHE A 6 -52.30 2.31 -27.55
CA PHE A 6 -51.19 1.81 -26.72
C PHE A 6 -50.05 1.11 -27.53
N CYS A 7 -48.80 1.45 -27.16
CA CYS A 7 -47.51 0.72 -27.20
C CYS A 7 -46.92 0.13 -28.50
N GLN A 8 -45.75 0.59 -28.97
CA GLN A 8 -44.35 0.32 -28.52
C GLN A 8 -43.83 -1.10 -28.83
N ALA A 9 -42.89 -1.18 -29.79
CA ALA A 9 -41.93 -2.26 -30.06
C ALA A 9 -41.07 -1.77 -31.26
N PHE A 10 -39.75 -1.81 -31.34
CA PHE A 10 -38.70 -2.44 -30.56
C PHE A 10 -37.40 -1.62 -30.73
N ILE A 11 -36.57 -1.69 -29.70
CA ILE A 11 -35.32 -0.98 -29.47
C ILE A 11 -34.22 -1.48 -30.42
N GLY A 12 -33.55 -0.56 -31.11
CA GLY A 12 -32.39 -0.84 -31.94
C GLY A 12 -31.16 -1.16 -31.08
N LEU A 13 -30.62 -2.36 -31.30
CA LEU A 13 -29.32 -2.83 -30.83
C LEU A 13 -28.21 -1.88 -31.32
N THR A 14 -27.63 -1.08 -30.42
CA THR A 14 -26.29 -0.51 -30.61
C THR A 14 -25.32 -1.33 -29.77
N GLY A 15 -24.64 -2.24 -30.45
CA GLY A 15 -23.63 -3.14 -29.91
C GLY A 15 -22.48 -2.37 -29.28
N GLY A 16 -21.99 -2.91 -28.17
CA GLY A 16 -21.01 -2.28 -27.32
C GLY A 16 -19.66 -2.08 -28.00
N PHE A 17 -19.08 -0.93 -27.68
CA PHE A 17 -17.66 -0.66 -27.85
C PHE A 17 -17.20 -0.07 -26.51
N LEU A 18 -16.24 -0.73 -25.86
CA LEU A 18 -15.18 -0.19 -24.97
C LEU A 18 -14.56 -1.35 -24.17
N LEU A 19 -13.81 -2.20 -24.89
CA LEU A 19 -12.80 -3.11 -24.31
C LEU A 19 -11.47 -2.77 -24.99
N SER A 20 -10.62 -1.95 -24.35
CA SER A 20 -9.17 -1.94 -24.61
C SER A 20 -8.45 -0.88 -23.77
N SER A 21 -7.96 -1.27 -22.59
CA SER A 21 -6.70 -0.74 -22.03
C SER A 21 -6.38 -1.39 -20.68
N SER A 22 -5.79 -2.58 -20.70
CA SER A 22 -4.88 -3.09 -19.65
C SER A 22 -4.31 -4.44 -20.08
N ILE A 23 -3.49 -4.42 -21.13
CA ILE A 23 -2.53 -5.49 -21.39
C ILE A 23 -1.26 -4.99 -20.70
N PHE A 24 -0.64 -5.80 -19.84
CA PHE A 24 0.41 -5.47 -18.83
C PHE A 24 -0.07 -5.28 -17.38
N THR A 25 -1.02 -6.11 -16.93
CA THR A 25 -0.97 -6.55 -15.52
C THR A 25 -0.10 -7.81 -15.46
N PRO A 26 1.05 -7.81 -14.75
CA PRO A 26 1.79 -9.04 -14.52
C PRO A 26 0.85 -10.05 -13.84
N SER A 27 0.91 -11.32 -14.28
CA SER A 27 0.15 -12.40 -13.70
C SER A 27 0.62 -12.64 -12.27
N VAL A 28 -0.16 -12.20 -11.28
CA VAL A 28 0.09 -12.56 -9.88
C VAL A 28 -0.92 -13.63 -9.47
N LEU A 29 -0.39 -14.76 -9.02
CA LEU A 29 -1.11 -15.72 -8.20
C LEU A 29 -1.77 -14.99 -7.00
N ALA A 30 -3.09 -14.91 -6.99
CA ALA A 30 -3.97 -14.59 -5.85
C ALA A 30 -3.81 -13.23 -5.12
N GLY A 31 -3.04 -12.26 -5.63
CA GLY A 31 -2.78 -10.96 -4.98
C GLY A 31 -3.43 -9.72 -5.61
N ARG A 32 -3.52 -8.63 -4.84
CA ARG A 32 -3.79 -7.26 -5.30
C ARG A 32 -2.50 -6.62 -5.82
N TYR A 33 -2.55 -6.02 -7.00
CA TYR A 33 -1.50 -5.13 -7.47
C TYR A 33 -1.88 -3.69 -7.09
N VAL A 34 -1.21 -3.11 -6.07
CA VAL A 34 -1.58 -1.80 -5.50
C VAL A 34 -0.72 -0.68 -6.05
N LEU A 35 0.58 -0.91 -6.22
CA LEU A 35 1.50 0.06 -6.77
C LEU A 35 1.14 0.36 -8.24
N ASN A 36 1.38 1.60 -8.66
CA ASN A 36 1.04 2.13 -9.97
C ASN A 36 -0.46 2.19 -10.32
N GLN A 37 -1.36 1.81 -9.40
CA GLN A 37 -2.80 1.89 -9.61
C GLN A 37 -3.37 3.30 -9.39
N THR A 38 -4.54 3.53 -9.97
CA THR A 38 -5.29 4.78 -9.80
C THR A 38 -6.04 4.81 -8.47
N PRO A 39 -6.36 6.00 -7.93
CA PRO A 39 -7.17 6.11 -6.71
C PRO A 39 -8.51 5.38 -6.79
N GLN A 40 -9.13 5.33 -7.97
CA GLN A 40 -10.39 4.62 -8.19
C GLN A 40 -10.24 3.11 -8.00
N THR A 41 -9.13 2.54 -8.47
CA THR A 41 -8.82 1.12 -8.23
C THR A 41 -8.53 0.88 -6.75
N ILE A 42 -7.77 1.77 -6.10
CA ILE A 42 -7.45 1.67 -4.68
C ILE A 42 -8.70 1.71 -3.80
N GLU A 43 -9.68 2.56 -4.11
CA GLU A 43 -10.95 2.63 -3.37
C GLU A 43 -11.72 1.30 -3.41
N ARG A 44 -11.60 0.52 -4.50
CA ARG A 44 -12.21 -0.82 -4.57
C ARG A 44 -11.56 -1.83 -3.62
N TYR A 45 -10.28 -1.66 -3.30
CA TYR A 45 -9.55 -2.56 -2.40
C TYR A 45 -9.76 -2.22 -0.93
N PHE A 46 -9.71 -0.94 -0.58
CA PHE A 46 -9.65 -0.51 0.83
C PHE A 46 -10.85 0.32 1.28
N GLY A 47 -11.81 0.57 0.37
CA GLY A 47 -12.93 1.47 0.59
C GLY A 47 -12.50 2.94 0.51
N ARG A 48 -13.37 3.82 1.00
CA ARG A 48 -13.15 5.27 0.97
C ARG A 48 -12.05 5.69 1.93
N TYR A 49 -11.20 6.60 1.48
CA TYR A 49 -10.24 7.28 2.33
C TYR A 49 -10.96 8.16 3.37
N ILE A 50 -10.30 8.40 4.51
CA ILE A 50 -10.79 9.29 5.57
C ILE A 50 -10.32 10.73 5.35
N THR A 51 -9.13 10.92 4.78
CA THR A 51 -8.58 12.24 4.46
C THR A 51 -7.87 12.19 3.11
N LYS A 52 -7.86 13.33 2.43
CA LYS A 52 -7.17 13.54 1.16
C LYS A 52 -6.44 14.87 1.20
N GLN A 53 -5.16 14.84 0.91
CA GLN A 53 -4.31 16.01 0.74
C GLN A 53 -3.85 16.09 -0.72
N ILE A 54 -3.82 17.29 -1.29
CA ILE A 54 -3.40 17.54 -2.67
C ILE A 54 -2.33 18.62 -2.64
N ASN A 55 -1.19 18.35 -3.27
CA ASN A 55 -0.12 19.31 -3.48
C ASN A 55 0.42 19.16 -4.91
N GLY A 56 -0.11 19.99 -5.82
CA GLY A 56 0.20 19.92 -7.24
C GLY A 56 -0.11 18.53 -7.82
N LYS A 57 0.93 17.88 -8.37
CA LYS A 57 0.83 16.53 -8.98
C LYS A 57 0.84 15.40 -7.95
N ARG A 58 1.10 15.71 -6.67
CA ARG A 58 1.12 14.76 -5.57
C ARG A 58 -0.18 14.80 -4.81
N SER A 59 -0.73 13.65 -4.47
CA SER A 59 -1.85 13.56 -3.53
C SER A 59 -1.63 12.42 -2.54
N ILE A 60 -2.12 12.57 -1.32
CA ILE A 60 -1.95 11.59 -0.24
C ILE A 60 -3.34 11.27 0.30
N TYR A 61 -3.72 10.00 0.22
CA TYR A 61 -5.03 9.53 0.68
C TYR A 61 -4.79 8.63 1.89
N THR A 62 -5.44 8.93 3.01
CA THR A 62 -5.27 8.16 4.25
C THR A 62 -6.48 7.26 4.47
N TYR A 63 -6.21 6.03 4.87
CA TYR A 63 -7.17 4.96 5.07
C TYR A 63 -7.06 4.44 6.51
N ASN A 64 -8.20 4.21 7.14
CA ASN A 64 -8.26 3.58 8.46
C ASN A 64 -9.47 2.62 8.58
N PRO A 65 -9.56 1.60 7.72
CA PRO A 65 -10.66 0.65 7.77
C PRO A 65 -10.58 -0.21 9.04
N LYS A 66 -11.74 -0.64 9.55
CA LYS A 66 -11.82 -1.48 10.77
C LYS A 66 -10.99 -2.76 10.66
N SER A 67 -10.86 -3.34 9.46
CA SER A 67 -10.05 -4.54 9.21
C SER A 67 -8.56 -4.29 9.38
N PHE A 68 -8.07 -3.10 9.02
CA PHE A 68 -6.67 -2.72 9.19
C PHE A 68 -6.29 -2.58 10.66
N ARG A 69 -7.11 -1.90 11.46
CA ARG A 69 -6.84 -1.70 12.91
C ARG A 69 -6.69 -3.01 13.69
N ARG A 70 -7.30 -4.10 13.22
CA ARG A 70 -7.20 -5.42 13.84
C ARG A 70 -5.84 -6.09 13.60
N LEU A 71 -5.06 -5.65 12.61
CA LEU A 71 -3.70 -6.17 12.35
C LEU A 71 -2.72 -5.74 13.43
N PHE A 72 -2.96 -4.54 13.98
CA PHE A 72 -2.08 -3.87 14.92
C PHE A 72 -2.89 -3.47 16.16
N PRO A 73 -3.40 -4.44 16.95
CA PRO A 73 -4.20 -4.13 18.15
C PRO A 73 -3.43 -3.31 19.18
N GLN A 74 -2.10 -3.43 19.20
CA GLN A 74 -1.21 -2.63 20.03
C GLN A 74 -1.06 -1.18 19.55
N PHE A 75 -1.54 -0.86 18.35
CA PHE A 75 -1.49 0.46 17.73
C PHE A 75 -2.88 0.93 17.29
N PRO A 76 -3.79 1.25 18.23
CA PRO A 76 -5.20 1.53 17.92
C PRO A 76 -5.40 2.79 17.07
N LYS A 77 -4.42 3.70 17.05
CA LYS A 77 -4.40 4.92 16.23
C LYS A 77 -3.74 4.71 14.87
N SER A 78 -3.22 3.52 14.59
CA SER A 78 -2.54 3.25 13.32
C SER A 78 -3.47 3.47 12.13
N ASN A 79 -2.88 3.94 11.04
CA ASN A 79 -3.52 4.06 9.74
C ASN A 79 -2.49 3.77 8.65
N PHE A 80 -2.92 3.77 7.39
CA PHE A 80 -1.99 3.81 6.28
C PHE A 80 -2.40 4.88 5.27
N SER A 81 -1.42 5.39 4.54
CA SER A 81 -1.62 6.39 3.51
C SER A 81 -1.03 5.90 2.20
N ILE A 82 -1.66 6.26 1.09
CA ILE A 82 -1.14 6.01 -0.26
C ILE A 82 -0.81 7.36 -0.89
N THR A 83 0.45 7.52 -1.29
CA THR A 83 0.91 8.67 -2.05
C THR A 83 0.73 8.37 -3.53
N PHE A 84 0.03 9.25 -4.23
CA PHE A 84 -0.14 9.23 -5.66
C PHE A 84 0.68 10.35 -6.30
N ILE A 85 1.40 10.01 -7.37
CA ILE A 85 2.08 10.99 -8.23
C ILE A 85 1.51 10.80 -9.63
N ASN A 86 1.03 11.88 -10.26
CA ASN A 86 0.35 11.81 -11.56
C ASN A 86 -0.78 10.76 -11.58
N ASN A 87 -1.58 10.73 -10.52
CA ASN A 87 -2.72 9.80 -10.36
C ASN A 87 -2.34 8.30 -10.31
N GLN A 88 -1.09 7.97 -9.99
CA GLN A 88 -0.61 6.59 -9.81
C GLN A 88 -0.02 6.42 -8.41
N ALA A 89 -0.40 5.35 -7.71
CA ALA A 89 0.16 5.00 -6.41
C ALA A 89 1.66 4.74 -6.54
N LYS A 90 2.48 5.40 -5.72
CA LYS A 90 3.94 5.24 -5.71
C LYS A 90 4.43 4.65 -4.40
N ASP A 91 3.90 5.15 -3.29
CA ASP A 91 4.32 4.76 -1.95
C ASP A 91 3.12 4.52 -1.05
N ILE A 92 3.26 3.56 -0.15
CA ILE A 92 2.24 3.17 0.82
C ILE A 92 2.87 3.22 2.21
N SER A 93 2.47 4.17 3.02
CA SER A 93 3.05 4.39 4.35
C SER A 93 2.11 3.86 5.42
N LEU A 94 2.59 2.94 6.25
CA LEU A 94 2.05 2.61 7.55
C LEU A 94 2.47 3.69 8.54
N ASN A 95 1.50 4.28 9.25
CA ASN A 95 1.77 5.22 10.33
C ASN A 95 1.18 4.62 11.62
N PHE A 96 2.01 4.40 12.63
CA PHE A 96 1.53 3.87 13.91
C PHE A 96 0.78 4.94 14.73
N ASN A 97 1.12 6.22 14.55
CA ASN A 97 0.50 7.38 15.23
C ASN A 97 0.47 7.23 16.75
N GLU A 98 1.55 6.70 17.32
CA GLU A 98 1.65 6.48 18.76
C GLU A 98 2.24 7.67 19.51
N ASP A 99 1.91 7.70 20.80
CA ASP A 99 2.64 8.48 21.78
C ASP A 99 3.80 7.62 22.29
N PHE A 100 5.00 7.83 21.72
CA PHE A 100 6.19 7.04 22.01
C PHE A 100 6.69 7.20 23.46
N GLU A 101 6.16 8.16 24.23
CA GLU A 101 6.44 8.26 25.66
C GLU A 101 5.73 7.16 26.46
N GLN A 102 4.56 6.70 26.00
CA GLN A 102 3.69 5.77 26.73
C GLN A 102 3.96 4.29 26.45
N TYR A 103 4.71 3.94 25.40
CA TYR A 103 4.92 2.55 24.98
C TYR A 103 6.42 2.21 24.85
N PRO A 104 6.94 1.22 25.62
CA PRO A 104 8.35 0.82 25.56
C PRO A 104 8.72 0.14 24.23
N GLY A 105 10.03 0.18 23.91
CA GLY A 105 10.65 -0.14 22.61
C GLY A 105 10.57 -1.58 22.10
N ASP A 106 9.73 -2.42 22.71
CA ASP A 106 9.52 -3.81 22.27
C ASP A 106 8.49 -3.89 21.11
N ARG A 107 7.89 -2.76 20.72
CA ARG A 107 6.88 -2.68 19.66
C ARG A 107 7.50 -2.18 18.36
N ASN A 108 8.44 -2.95 17.82
CA ASN A 108 9.15 -2.58 16.60
C ASN A 108 8.46 -3.10 15.36
N TYR A 109 8.65 -2.38 14.26
CA TYR A 109 8.38 -2.95 12.95
C TYR A 109 9.54 -3.90 12.63
N ASP A 110 9.22 -5.18 12.57
CA ASP A 110 10.14 -6.24 12.17
C ASP A 110 9.51 -7.09 11.05
N ARG A 111 10.14 -8.21 10.71
CA ARG A 111 9.67 -9.11 9.64
C ARG A 111 8.22 -9.56 9.84
N VAL A 112 7.77 -9.82 11.07
CA VAL A 112 6.42 -10.30 11.38
C VAL A 112 5.40 -9.19 11.17
N GLU A 113 5.63 -8.00 11.72
CA GLU A 113 4.78 -6.82 11.54
C GLU A 113 4.73 -6.38 10.07
N ALA A 114 5.88 -6.44 9.40
CA ALA A 114 5.97 -6.12 7.99
C ALA A 114 5.20 -7.10 7.12
N ALA A 115 5.27 -8.41 7.40
CA ALA A 115 4.49 -9.41 6.69
C ALA A 115 2.97 -9.20 6.88
N LYS A 116 2.52 -8.79 8.08
CA LYS A 116 1.11 -8.42 8.33
C LYS A 116 0.69 -7.25 7.45
N PHE A 117 1.49 -6.19 7.40
CA PHE A 117 1.19 -5.01 6.59
C PHE A 117 1.20 -5.34 5.09
N TYR A 118 2.25 -6.02 4.61
CA TYR A 118 2.40 -6.44 3.23
C TYR A 118 1.21 -7.29 2.77
N ASN A 119 0.86 -8.32 3.55
CA ASN A 119 -0.28 -9.18 3.23
C ASN A 119 -1.60 -8.42 3.26
N TYR A 120 -1.77 -7.45 4.16
CA TYR A 120 -2.95 -6.61 4.11
C TYR A 120 -3.03 -5.77 2.84
N ILE A 121 -1.92 -5.21 2.37
CA ILE A 121 -1.89 -4.39 1.16
C ILE A 121 -2.07 -5.27 -0.09
N PHE A 122 -1.24 -6.29 -0.25
CA PHE A 122 -1.14 -7.07 -1.48
C PHE A 122 -1.92 -8.38 -1.47
N GLY A 123 -2.42 -8.85 -0.32
CA GLY A 123 -3.25 -10.07 -0.24
C GLY A 123 -2.47 -11.40 -0.26
N TYR A 124 -1.14 -11.36 -0.19
CA TYR A 124 -0.28 -12.54 -0.08
C TYR A 124 0.93 -12.24 0.82
N GLN A 125 1.63 -13.28 1.29
CA GLN A 125 2.83 -13.11 2.10
C GLN A 125 4.03 -12.68 1.24
N PRO A 126 4.96 -11.87 1.77
CA PRO A 126 6.17 -11.51 1.05
C PRO A 126 6.99 -12.76 0.73
N SER A 127 7.54 -12.85 -0.47
CA SER A 127 8.28 -14.03 -0.94
C SER A 127 9.71 -14.08 -0.38
N ILE A 128 10.27 -12.93 -0.03
CA ILE A 128 11.61 -12.79 0.56
C ILE A 128 11.62 -11.74 1.69
N TRP A 129 12.71 -11.75 2.46
CA TRP A 129 13.06 -10.68 3.40
C TRP A 129 14.57 -10.50 3.29
N GLN A 130 15.00 -9.61 2.39
CA GLN A 130 16.42 -9.42 2.08
C GLN A 130 16.82 -7.98 2.35
N GLU A 131 17.84 -7.77 3.18
CA GLU A 131 18.33 -6.42 3.46
C GLU A 131 18.91 -5.78 2.19
N LEU A 132 18.46 -4.57 1.89
CA LEU A 132 18.98 -3.72 0.82
C LEU A 132 19.97 -2.70 1.35
N SER A 133 19.64 -2.09 2.48
CA SER A 133 20.54 -1.16 3.15
C SER A 133 20.20 -1.01 4.62
N THR A 134 21.24 -0.77 5.41
CA THR A 134 21.16 -0.29 6.79
C THR A 134 22.03 0.95 6.90
N LYS A 135 21.46 2.06 7.34
CA LYS A 135 22.17 3.34 7.50
C LYS A 135 21.99 3.87 8.89
N PHE A 136 23.10 4.18 9.54
CA PHE A 136 23.10 4.96 10.77
C PHE A 136 23.04 6.46 10.43
N GLY A 137 22.20 7.22 11.13
CA GLY A 137 22.05 8.66 10.93
C GLY A 137 21.98 9.45 12.23
N GLY A 138 22.56 10.65 12.21
CA GLY A 138 22.42 11.65 13.28
C GLY A 138 23.25 11.37 14.54
N ASN A 139 23.08 12.25 15.53
CA ASN A 139 23.66 12.13 16.88
C ASN A 139 22.80 11.26 17.83
N GLU A 140 21.57 10.90 17.43
CA GLU A 140 20.50 10.38 18.30
C GLU A 140 20.21 8.87 18.12
N THR A 141 21.20 8.09 17.69
CA THR A 141 21.07 6.63 17.54
C THR A 141 19.94 6.21 16.57
N ILE A 142 19.87 6.87 15.40
CA ILE A 142 18.83 6.57 14.41
C ILE A 142 19.35 5.56 13.39
N TYR A 143 18.59 4.50 13.16
CA TYR A 143 18.87 3.52 12.11
C TYR A 143 17.76 3.52 11.07
N PHE A 144 18.14 3.61 9.80
CA PHE A 144 17.23 3.45 8.67
C PHE A 144 17.50 2.10 8.03
N TYR A 145 16.45 1.31 7.91
CA TYR A 145 16.50 0.00 7.29
C TYR A 145 15.69 -0.01 6.00
N GLU A 146 16.16 -0.79 5.04
CA GLU A 146 15.49 -1.05 3.78
C GLU A 146 15.61 -2.55 3.47
N TYR A 147 14.49 -3.20 3.15
CA TYR A 147 14.43 -4.62 2.84
C TYR A 147 13.61 -4.87 1.57
N CYS A 148 14.06 -5.78 0.72
CA CYS A 148 13.23 -6.38 -0.32
C CYS A 148 12.24 -7.38 0.27
N LEU A 149 11.00 -7.27 -0.17
CA LEU A 149 9.90 -8.18 0.14
C LEU A 149 9.54 -9.12 -1.03
N GLY A 150 10.13 -8.85 -2.20
CA GLY A 150 9.90 -9.56 -3.45
C GLY A 150 8.90 -8.85 -4.35
N ASP A 151 8.73 -9.37 -5.57
CA ASP A 151 7.76 -8.92 -6.58
C ASP A 151 7.88 -7.41 -6.90
N GLY A 152 9.12 -6.90 -6.86
CA GLY A 152 9.43 -5.50 -7.08
C GLY A 152 9.05 -4.58 -5.92
N VAL A 153 8.77 -5.10 -4.72
CA VAL A 153 8.39 -4.33 -3.54
C VAL A 153 9.50 -4.30 -2.51
N ALA A 154 9.84 -3.09 -2.05
CA ALA A 154 10.70 -2.85 -0.90
C ALA A 154 9.89 -2.28 0.27
N THR A 155 10.39 -2.49 1.49
CA THR A 155 9.95 -1.79 2.70
C THR A 155 11.10 -1.00 3.30
N SER A 156 10.83 0.22 3.77
CA SER A 156 11.79 1.06 4.47
C SER A 156 11.21 1.62 5.75
N PHE A 157 11.98 1.65 6.84
CA PHE A 157 11.55 2.17 8.13
C PHE A 157 12.72 2.67 8.98
N GLY A 158 12.44 3.63 9.86
CA GLY A 158 13.39 4.15 10.83
C GLY A 158 13.23 3.49 12.20
N ARG A 159 14.32 3.43 12.97
CA ARG A 159 14.34 3.15 14.40
C ARG A 159 15.00 4.31 15.12
N TYR A 160 14.33 4.85 16.13
CA TYR A 160 14.72 6.10 16.77
C TYR A 160 15.01 5.95 18.27
N GLY A 161 15.97 6.73 18.75
CA GLY A 161 16.32 6.86 20.16
C GLY A 161 16.86 5.59 20.80
N TYR A 162 17.10 5.64 22.12
CA TYR A 162 17.65 4.49 22.86
C TYR A 162 16.71 3.26 22.86
N LYS A 163 15.41 3.48 22.72
CA LYS A 163 14.38 2.43 22.65
C LYS A 163 14.26 1.80 21.27
N GLN A 164 14.90 2.37 20.24
CA GLN A 164 14.89 1.86 18.87
C GLN A 164 13.49 1.66 18.29
N PHE A 165 12.53 2.53 18.63
CA PHE A 165 11.14 2.38 18.21
C PHE A 165 10.94 2.74 16.74
N THR A 166 9.95 2.13 16.08
CA THR A 166 9.52 2.49 14.72
C THR A 166 8.24 3.30 14.74
N ASP A 167 8.23 4.45 14.09
CA ASP A 167 7.06 5.34 13.97
C ASP A 167 6.20 5.05 12.74
N ALA A 168 6.87 4.70 11.65
CA ALA A 168 6.28 4.47 10.35
C ALA A 168 7.13 3.49 9.52
N ALA A 169 6.49 2.88 8.54
CA ALA A 169 7.13 2.07 7.51
C ALA A 169 6.53 2.39 6.15
N THR A 170 7.31 2.32 5.09
CA THR A 170 6.85 2.62 3.73
C THR A 170 7.11 1.44 2.81
N LEU A 171 6.11 1.08 2.02
CA LEU A 171 6.23 0.14 0.90
C LEU A 171 6.30 0.93 -0.41
N SER A 172 7.25 0.59 -1.26
CA SER A 172 7.45 1.23 -2.56
C SER A 172 7.92 0.22 -3.60
N TYR A 173 7.86 0.62 -4.87
CA TYR A 173 8.44 -0.19 -5.95
C TYR A 173 9.95 0.00 -5.99
N ASP A 174 10.69 -1.10 -6.05
CA ASP A 174 12.13 -1.13 -6.28
C ASP A 174 12.49 -2.28 -7.22
N ALA A 175 13.07 -1.95 -8.37
CA ALA A 175 13.50 -2.92 -9.38
C ALA A 175 14.57 -3.90 -8.86
N ARG A 176 15.30 -3.55 -7.79
CA ARG A 176 16.23 -4.47 -7.12
C ARG A 176 15.52 -5.66 -6.48
N CYS A 177 14.22 -5.54 -6.20
CA CYS A 177 13.39 -6.56 -5.58
C CYS A 177 12.56 -7.37 -6.60
N GLU A 178 12.82 -7.25 -7.90
CA GLU A 178 12.18 -8.10 -8.92
C GLU A 178 12.90 -9.46 -9.03
N PRO A 179 12.19 -10.54 -9.41
CA PRO A 179 12.81 -11.83 -9.71
C PRO A 179 13.84 -11.76 -10.86
N PRO A 180 14.84 -12.65 -10.91
CA PRO A 180 15.17 -13.65 -9.89
C PRO A 180 15.83 -13.01 -8.67
N TYR A 181 15.42 -13.44 -7.49
CA TYR A 181 15.94 -12.91 -6.21
C TYR A 181 17.37 -13.37 -5.88
N ASN A 182 17.95 -14.24 -6.72
CA ASN A 182 19.34 -14.62 -6.65
C ASN A 182 20.21 -13.48 -7.16
N ARG A 183 20.56 -12.57 -6.26
CA ARG A 183 21.83 -11.87 -6.36
C ARG A 183 22.78 -12.65 -5.48
N ASP A 184 23.57 -13.52 -6.10
CA ASP A 184 24.70 -14.16 -5.44
C ASP A 184 25.45 -13.07 -4.67
N SER A 185 25.50 -13.26 -3.35
CA SER A 185 26.37 -12.52 -2.45
C SER A 185 27.82 -12.82 -2.87
N SER A 186 28.31 -12.01 -3.80
CA SER A 186 29.73 -11.89 -4.16
C SER A 186 30.42 -10.90 -3.23
#